data_AF-A0A538LZ51-F1
#
_entry.id   AF-A0A538LZ51-F1
#
_cell.length_a   1.000
_cell.length_b   1.000
_cell.length_c   1.000
_cell.angle_alpha   90.00
_cell.angle_beta   90.00
_cell.angle_gamma   90.00
#
_symmetry.space_group_name_H-M   'P 1'
#
loop_
_entity.id
_entity.type
_entity.pdbx_description
1 polymer ?
#
loop_
_entity_poly.entity_id
_entity_poly.type
_entity_poly.pdbx_seq_one_letter_code
_entity_poly.pdbx_strand_id
1 'polypeptide(L)'
;MAVVTSSRRRFGLAAMAVAAMLLAIFWATRGWEAGPPIYDGLPLQTEPYRYLQPAPGQATTAPPTSGSENVKPSNQGLPFIANTNESPPQAELQADPNAIAIPPSVPNLTITVTPVPPVAPIPNGKLDGNVYRMAITAPGGAPIGVRPGGHVTVFLRGTGASGKTVIDRFSAGRWSALPTVMPGAGFHSADSDQLADFALVLLPDSSGLSGGVRAAIAVAVVLAVIGLLLVAVRLLRR
;
A
#
# COMPACT_ATOMS: atom_id res chain seq x y z
N MET A 1 -61.87 -6.41 -18.22
CA MET A 1 -60.96 -5.37 -17.70
C MET A 1 -59.71 -6.03 -17.12
N ALA A 2 -58.63 -6.23 -17.88
CA ALA A 2 -57.35 -6.73 -17.35
C ALA A 2 -56.17 -6.55 -18.34
N VAL A 3 -55.78 -5.32 -18.68
CA VAL A 3 -54.55 -5.08 -19.49
C VAL A 3 -53.67 -3.93 -18.96
N VAL A 4 -54.12 -3.16 -17.97
CA VAL A 4 -53.41 -1.92 -17.54
C VAL A 4 -52.29 -2.18 -16.50
N THR A 5 -52.19 -3.38 -15.92
CA THR A 5 -51.28 -3.67 -14.79
C THR A 5 -49.86 -4.12 -15.19
N SER A 6 -49.63 -4.60 -16.41
CA SER A 6 -48.32 -5.16 -16.81
C SER A 6 -47.29 -4.09 -17.22
N SER A 7 -47.75 -2.99 -17.81
CA SER A 7 -46.91 -1.88 -18.29
C SER A 7 -46.20 -1.13 -17.16
N ARG A 8 -46.91 -0.87 -16.05
CA ARG A 8 -46.37 -0.14 -14.90
C ARG A 8 -45.24 -0.90 -14.17
N ARG A 9 -45.32 -2.23 -14.11
CA ARG A 9 -44.28 -3.07 -13.47
C ARG A 9 -42.97 -3.06 -14.25
N ARG A 10 -43.04 -3.07 -15.59
CA ARG A 10 -41.85 -3.02 -16.46
C ARG A 10 -41.12 -1.68 -16.38
N PHE A 11 -41.87 -0.58 -16.22
CA PHE A 11 -41.30 0.75 -16.01
C PHE A 11 -40.58 0.88 -14.65
N GLY A 12 -41.15 0.30 -13.58
CA GLY A 12 -40.53 0.31 -12.25
C GLY A 12 -39.21 -0.46 -12.19
N LEU A 13 -39.12 -1.62 -12.86
CA LEU A 13 -37.88 -2.41 -12.93
C LEU A 13 -36.79 -1.70 -13.74
N ALA A 14 -37.15 -1.04 -14.85
CA ALA A 14 -36.22 -0.26 -15.63
C ALA A 14 -35.66 0.94 -14.83
N ALA A 15 -36.52 1.65 -14.08
CA ALA A 15 -36.08 2.75 -13.22
C ALA A 15 -35.13 2.29 -12.11
N MET A 16 -35.40 1.13 -11.49
CA MET A 16 -34.51 0.56 -10.47
C MET A 16 -33.16 0.11 -11.05
N ALA A 17 -33.15 -0.48 -12.24
CA ALA A 17 -31.90 -0.88 -12.90
C ALA A 17 -31.02 0.34 -13.22
N VAL A 18 -31.63 1.43 -13.69
CA VAL A 18 -30.93 2.70 -13.94
C VAL A 18 -30.40 3.30 -12.63
N ALA A 19 -31.21 3.32 -11.56
CA ALA A 19 -30.77 3.83 -10.26
C ALA A 19 -29.60 3.02 -9.67
N ALA A 20 -29.67 1.69 -9.74
CA ALA A 20 -28.58 0.81 -9.28
C ALA A 20 -27.30 0.99 -10.09
N MET A 21 -27.42 1.17 -11.41
CA MET A 21 -26.28 1.44 -12.29
C MET A 21 -25.64 2.80 -12.00
N LEU A 22 -26.44 3.86 -11.81
CA LEU A 22 -25.93 5.17 -11.43
C LEU A 22 -25.25 5.15 -10.06
N LEU A 23 -25.79 4.39 -9.11
CA LEU A 23 -25.18 4.18 -7.80
C LEU A 23 -23.84 3.43 -7.92
N ALA A 24 -23.78 2.36 -8.73
CA ALA A 24 -22.53 1.63 -8.98
C ALA A 24 -21.47 2.52 -9.65
N ILE A 25 -21.86 3.37 -10.60
CA ILE A 25 -20.95 4.35 -11.22
C ILE A 25 -20.50 5.39 -10.19
N PHE A 26 -21.40 5.88 -9.34
CA PHE A 26 -21.06 6.82 -8.27
C PHE A 26 -20.01 6.22 -7.33
N TRP A 27 -20.19 4.98 -6.87
CA TRP A 27 -19.21 4.28 -6.02
C TRP A 27 -17.91 3.92 -6.75
N ALA A 28 -17.95 3.62 -8.05
CA ALA A 28 -16.75 3.33 -8.83
C ALA A 28 -15.91 4.58 -9.17
N THR A 29 -16.51 5.77 -9.12
CA THR A 29 -15.87 7.04 -9.51
C THR A 29 -15.53 7.94 -8.34
N ARG A 30 -16.32 7.90 -7.26
CA ARG A 30 -15.99 8.54 -5.98
C ARG A 30 -15.14 7.56 -5.19
N GLY A 31 -13.81 7.64 -5.37
CA GLY A 31 -12.88 7.00 -4.45
C GLY A 31 -13.28 7.28 -3.00
N TRP A 32 -13.10 6.30 -2.13
CA TRP A 32 -13.36 6.40 -0.69
C TRP A 32 -12.43 7.45 -0.05
N GLU A 33 -12.82 8.73 -0.08
CA GLU A 33 -12.01 9.85 0.44
C GLU A 33 -12.68 10.62 1.59
N ALA A 34 -13.75 10.11 2.17
CA ALA A 34 -14.30 10.68 3.40
C ALA A 34 -13.63 10.04 4.62
N GLY A 35 -12.34 10.37 4.83
CA GLY A 35 -11.68 10.11 6.10
C GLY A 35 -12.33 10.94 7.23
N PRO A 36 -12.27 10.48 8.49
CA PRO A 36 -12.73 11.27 9.64
C PRO A 36 -12.00 12.63 9.71
N PRO A 37 -12.61 13.67 10.31
CA PRO A 37 -12.01 14.99 10.41
C PRO A 37 -10.65 14.94 11.11
N ILE A 38 -9.64 15.53 10.46
CA ILE A 38 -8.28 15.65 10.99
C ILE A 38 -8.31 16.76 12.05
N TYR A 39 -7.98 16.40 13.28
CA TYR A 39 -7.75 17.38 14.35
C TYR A 39 -6.45 18.14 14.03
N ASP A 40 -6.55 19.46 13.98
CA ASP A 40 -5.48 20.39 13.64
C ASP A 40 -4.47 20.49 14.79
N GLY A 41 -3.72 19.40 15.01
CA GLY A 41 -2.47 19.47 15.74
C GLY A 41 -1.48 20.22 14.86
N LEU A 42 -0.83 21.26 15.41
CA LEU A 42 0.27 21.97 14.75
C LEU A 42 1.17 20.97 14.01
N PRO A 43 1.43 21.13 12.70
CA PRO A 43 2.23 20.16 11.98
C PRO A 43 3.60 20.11 12.64
N LEU A 44 3.92 18.97 13.27
CA LEU A 44 5.28 18.69 13.66
C LEU A 44 6.12 18.82 12.39
N GLN A 45 7.11 19.71 12.41
CA GLN A 45 7.96 19.96 11.27
C GLN A 45 8.60 18.62 10.86
N THR A 46 8.17 18.10 9.71
CA THR A 46 8.69 16.85 9.16
C THR A 46 10.15 17.07 8.80
N GLU A 47 11.04 16.29 9.41
CA GLU A 47 12.44 16.32 9.05
C GLU A 47 12.62 15.91 7.58
N PRO A 48 13.50 16.62 6.82
CA PRO A 48 13.82 16.25 5.45
C PRO A 48 14.27 14.79 5.32
N TYR A 49 14.06 14.22 4.13
CA TYR A 49 14.54 12.87 3.86
C TYR A 49 16.08 12.82 3.87
N ARG A 50 16.63 11.91 4.65
CA ARG A 50 18.07 11.66 4.81
C ARG A 50 18.46 10.47 3.96
N TYR A 51 19.34 10.69 2.98
CA TYR A 51 19.76 9.65 2.03
C TYR A 51 21.09 9.03 2.45
N LEU A 52 21.18 7.70 2.36
CA LEU A 52 22.44 6.97 2.48
C LEU A 52 23.30 7.16 1.23
N GLN A 53 22.66 7.07 0.06
CA GLN A 53 23.28 7.26 -1.26
C GLN A 53 22.37 8.16 -2.12
N PRO A 54 22.46 9.49 -1.96
CA PRO A 54 21.59 10.41 -2.70
C PRO A 54 21.83 10.32 -4.21
N ALA A 55 20.76 10.39 -4.99
CA ALA A 55 20.86 10.57 -6.43
C ALA A 55 21.42 11.98 -6.74
N PRO A 56 22.01 12.20 -7.93
CA PRO A 56 22.47 13.53 -8.33
C PRO A 56 21.36 14.58 -8.17
N GLY A 57 21.65 15.67 -7.45
CA GLY A 57 20.70 16.75 -7.18
C GLY A 57 19.84 16.59 -5.92
N GLN A 58 19.94 15.46 -5.20
CA GLN A 58 19.30 15.31 -3.88
C GLN A 58 20.20 15.85 -2.78
N ALA A 59 19.71 16.84 -2.02
CA ALA A 59 20.39 17.33 -0.84
C ALA A 59 20.19 16.35 0.32
N THR A 60 21.26 16.04 1.05
CA THR A 60 21.21 15.34 2.34
C THR A 60 21.90 16.21 3.39
N THR A 61 21.20 16.52 4.47
CA THR A 61 21.73 17.36 5.56
C THR A 61 22.45 16.53 6.63
N ALA A 62 22.12 15.24 6.70
CA ALA A 62 22.69 14.28 7.64
C ALA A 62 22.50 12.84 7.09
N PRO A 63 23.33 11.88 7.49
CA PRO A 63 23.10 10.47 7.15
C PRO A 63 21.79 9.95 7.78
N PRO A 64 21.13 8.95 7.16
CA PRO A 64 19.97 8.30 7.75
C PRO A 64 20.38 7.54 9.02
N THR A 65 19.45 7.49 9.96
CA THR A 65 19.64 6.81 11.24
C THR A 65 19.21 5.35 11.17
N SER A 66 19.65 4.56 12.15
CA SER A 66 19.18 3.18 12.37
C SER A 66 18.29 3.12 13.61
N GLY A 67 17.36 2.18 13.63
CA GLY A 67 16.59 1.77 14.80
C GLY A 67 17.09 0.46 15.39
N SER A 68 17.06 0.32 16.71
CA SER A 68 17.33 -0.95 17.39
C SER A 68 16.48 -1.07 18.64
N GLU A 69 15.79 -2.19 18.78
CA GLU A 69 14.94 -2.49 19.93
C GLU A 69 15.31 -3.84 20.54
N ASN A 70 15.35 -3.90 21.87
CA ASN A 70 15.59 -5.13 22.61
C ASN A 70 14.30 -5.58 23.28
N VAL A 71 13.75 -6.71 22.84
CA VAL A 71 12.44 -7.16 23.28
C VAL A 71 12.54 -8.54 23.92
N LYS A 72 11.83 -8.71 25.04
CA LYS A 72 11.70 -10.00 25.74
C LYS A 72 10.52 -10.78 25.18
N PRO A 73 10.72 -11.97 24.62
CA PRO A 73 9.63 -12.86 24.26
C PRO A 73 8.72 -13.15 25.46
N SER A 74 7.41 -13.10 25.23
CA SER A 74 6.40 -13.49 26.22
C SER A 74 5.59 -14.69 25.72
N ASN A 75 4.90 -15.38 26.63
CA ASN A 75 3.98 -16.46 26.28
C ASN A 75 2.77 -15.99 25.44
N GLN A 76 2.52 -14.68 25.36
CA GLN A 76 1.46 -14.10 24.55
C GLN A 76 1.94 -13.68 23.15
N GLY A 77 3.21 -13.88 22.82
CA GLY A 77 3.84 -13.42 21.59
C GLY A 77 4.85 -12.28 21.82
N LEU A 78 5.26 -11.64 20.74
CA LEU A 78 6.25 -10.57 20.72
C LEU A 78 5.78 -9.43 19.80
N PRO A 79 4.81 -8.60 20.24
CA PRO A 79 4.56 -7.35 19.55
C PRO A 79 5.78 -6.46 19.70
N PHE A 80 6.20 -5.82 18.62
CA PHE A 80 7.24 -4.81 18.67
C PHE A 80 7.02 -3.78 17.58
N ILE A 81 7.63 -2.61 17.80
CA ILE A 81 7.78 -1.55 16.82
C ILE A 81 9.24 -1.15 16.88
N ALA A 82 9.96 -1.23 15.76
CA ALA A 82 11.32 -0.76 15.64
C ALA A 82 11.39 0.21 14.47
N ASN A 83 11.83 1.44 14.72
CA ASN A 83 11.80 2.52 13.75
C ASN A 83 13.13 3.26 13.73
N THR A 84 13.44 3.89 12.60
CA THR A 84 14.53 4.86 12.54
C THR A 84 14.20 6.09 13.39
N ASN A 85 15.21 6.93 13.67
CA ASN A 85 15.14 8.01 14.65
C ASN A 85 14.82 9.38 14.05
N GLU A 86 14.60 9.49 12.73
CA GLU A 86 14.06 10.72 12.15
C GLU A 86 12.63 10.97 12.64
N SER A 87 12.22 12.24 12.67
CA SER A 87 10.84 12.63 13.00
C SER A 87 10.10 13.18 11.77
N PRO A 88 9.07 12.49 11.23
CA PRO A 88 8.68 11.11 11.51
C PRO A 88 9.70 10.10 10.92
N PRO A 89 9.68 8.82 11.36
CA PRO A 89 10.64 7.81 10.92
C PRO A 89 10.66 7.61 9.41
N GLN A 90 11.81 7.22 8.86
CA GLN A 90 11.92 6.89 7.43
C GLN A 90 11.60 5.43 7.16
N ALA A 91 11.83 4.55 8.14
CA ALA A 91 11.46 3.15 8.08
C ALA A 91 11.06 2.65 9.46
N GLU A 92 10.09 1.74 9.46
CA GLU A 92 9.56 1.11 10.66
C GLU A 92 9.18 -0.34 10.35
N LEU A 93 9.44 -1.22 11.32
CA LEU A 93 9.07 -2.63 11.29
C LEU A 93 8.17 -2.90 12.50
N GLN A 94 7.00 -3.48 12.22
CA GLN A 94 6.09 -3.97 13.23
C GLN A 94 5.87 -5.47 13.06
N ALA A 95 5.54 -6.15 14.15
CA ALA A 95 5.12 -7.54 14.10
C ALA A 95 3.95 -7.80 15.05
N ASP A 96 3.00 -8.60 14.58
CA ASP A 96 1.91 -9.09 15.41
C ASP A 96 2.38 -10.13 16.43
N PRO A 97 1.63 -10.31 17.53
CA PRO A 97 1.87 -11.40 18.46
C PRO A 97 1.91 -12.75 17.72
N ASN A 98 2.99 -13.52 17.91
CA ASN A 98 3.26 -14.82 17.30
C ASN A 98 3.76 -14.82 15.84
N ALA A 99 4.02 -13.66 15.23
CA ALA A 99 4.60 -13.60 13.89
C ALA A 99 6.02 -14.15 13.81
N ILE A 100 6.78 -14.13 14.90
CA ILE A 100 8.22 -14.46 14.92
C ILE A 100 8.47 -15.90 15.39
N ALA A 101 9.42 -16.59 14.76
CA ALA A 101 9.85 -17.94 15.11
C ALA A 101 10.80 -17.92 16.32
N ILE A 102 10.28 -17.59 17.50
CA ILE A 102 11.08 -17.46 18.73
C ILE A 102 11.50 -18.85 19.23
N PRO A 103 12.81 -19.13 19.35
CA PRO A 103 13.26 -20.39 19.92
C PRO A 103 12.95 -20.46 21.43
N PRO A 104 12.56 -21.63 21.96
CA PRO A 104 12.46 -21.81 23.40
C PRO A 104 13.84 -21.52 24.02
N SER A 105 13.85 -20.88 25.20
CA SER A 105 15.05 -20.46 25.96
C SER A 105 15.77 -19.17 25.52
N VAL A 106 15.32 -18.44 24.50
CA VAL A 106 15.93 -17.15 24.14
C VAL A 106 15.41 -16.02 25.04
N PRO A 107 16.26 -15.35 25.86
CA PRO A 107 15.80 -14.40 26.87
C PRO A 107 15.42 -13.03 26.30
N ASN A 108 16.12 -12.58 25.26
CA ASN A 108 15.93 -11.30 24.59
C ASN A 108 16.17 -11.46 23.09
N LEU A 109 15.50 -10.66 22.27
CA LEU A 109 15.78 -10.51 20.85
C LEU A 109 16.16 -9.06 20.56
N THR A 110 17.07 -8.87 19.62
CA THR A 110 17.42 -7.56 19.09
C THR A 110 16.81 -7.41 17.70
N ILE A 111 15.92 -6.44 17.54
CA ILE A 111 15.31 -6.04 16.28
C ILE A 111 16.05 -4.83 15.76
N THR A 112 16.42 -4.81 14.48
CA THR A 112 17.10 -3.67 13.86
C THR A 112 16.45 -3.24 12.56
N VAL A 113 16.45 -1.93 12.33
CA VAL A 113 16.11 -1.29 11.05
C VAL A 113 17.31 -0.44 10.65
N THR A 114 18.04 -0.86 9.62
CA THR A 114 19.33 -0.26 9.26
C THR A 114 19.34 0.15 7.79
N PRO A 115 19.65 1.40 7.44
CA PRO A 115 19.84 1.80 6.06
C PRO A 115 21.07 1.08 5.48
N VAL A 116 20.92 0.48 4.30
CA VAL A 116 21.99 -0.27 3.61
C VAL A 116 22.10 0.19 2.16
N PRO A 117 23.28 0.03 1.52
CA PRO A 117 23.39 0.24 0.08
C PRO A 117 22.45 -0.71 -0.69
N PRO A 118 21.83 -0.25 -1.78
CA PRO A 118 21.00 -1.10 -2.62
C PRO A 118 21.79 -2.24 -3.22
N VAL A 119 21.24 -3.45 -3.16
CA VAL A 119 21.83 -4.64 -3.75
C VAL A 119 21.42 -4.74 -5.22
N ALA A 120 22.38 -4.97 -6.10
CA ALA A 120 22.13 -5.19 -7.53
C ALA A 120 21.46 -6.56 -7.78
N PRO A 121 20.57 -6.67 -8.79
CA PRO A 121 20.07 -5.59 -9.65
C PRO A 121 19.12 -4.67 -8.87
N ILE A 122 19.05 -3.39 -9.23
CA ILE A 122 18.06 -2.46 -8.65
C ILE A 122 16.64 -2.97 -8.99
N PRO A 123 15.64 -2.79 -8.11
CA PRO A 123 14.24 -3.11 -8.38
C PRO A 123 13.73 -2.66 -9.76
N ASN A 124 12.61 -3.26 -10.21
CA ASN A 124 11.92 -2.85 -11.44
C ASN A 124 11.30 -1.44 -11.29
N GLY A 125 12.12 -0.40 -11.41
CA GLY A 125 11.73 0.99 -11.20
C GLY A 125 12.90 1.84 -10.71
N LYS A 126 12.57 2.99 -10.11
CA LYS A 126 13.54 3.85 -9.42
C LYS A 126 13.34 3.75 -7.93
N LEU A 127 14.42 3.73 -7.15
CA LEU A 127 14.31 3.81 -5.70
C LEU A 127 13.71 5.16 -5.31
N ASP A 128 12.69 5.12 -4.46
CA ASP A 128 12.11 6.27 -3.77
C ASP A 128 12.62 6.30 -2.33
N GLY A 129 13.87 6.71 -2.14
CA GLY A 129 14.52 6.76 -0.83
C GLY A 129 15.64 5.72 -0.65
N ASN A 130 15.81 5.24 0.59
CA ASN A 130 16.85 4.28 0.96
C ASN A 130 16.36 2.83 0.90
N VAL A 131 17.32 1.90 0.93
CA VAL A 131 17.06 0.49 1.25
C VAL A 131 17.29 0.27 2.74
N TYR A 132 16.40 -0.47 3.40
CA TYR A 132 16.50 -0.79 4.82
C TYR A 132 16.58 -2.29 5.03
N ARG A 133 17.63 -2.73 5.72
CA ARG A 133 17.75 -4.07 6.26
C ARG A 133 16.96 -4.16 7.55
N MET A 134 15.98 -5.05 7.57
CA MET A 134 15.12 -5.32 8.71
C MET A 134 15.41 -6.72 9.20
N ALA A 135 15.90 -6.85 10.44
CA ALA A 135 16.39 -8.10 10.97
C ALA A 135 16.02 -8.28 12.44
N ILE A 136 15.93 -9.55 12.86
CA ILE A 136 15.78 -9.94 14.25
C ILE A 136 16.89 -10.95 14.56
N THR A 137 17.54 -10.78 15.69
CA THR A 137 18.63 -11.66 16.13
C THR A 137 18.45 -12.08 17.58
N ALA A 138 18.86 -13.31 17.88
CA ALA A 138 19.02 -13.80 19.24
C ALA A 138 20.38 -13.35 19.82
N PRO A 139 20.60 -13.52 21.15
CA PRO A 139 21.90 -13.24 21.74
C PRO A 139 22.99 -14.05 21.03
N GLY A 140 24.12 -13.40 20.73
CA GLY A 140 25.17 -13.99 19.90
C GLY A 140 24.98 -13.82 18.39
N GLY A 141 23.93 -13.11 17.94
CA GLY A 141 23.77 -12.69 16.54
C GLY A 141 23.10 -13.72 15.63
N ALA A 142 22.57 -14.82 16.17
CA ALA A 142 21.87 -15.82 15.37
C ALA A 142 20.58 -15.21 14.79
N PRO A 143 20.34 -15.31 13.45
CA PRO A 143 19.16 -14.73 12.83
C PRO A 143 17.89 -15.45 13.25
N ILE A 144 16.85 -14.68 13.55
CA ILE A 144 15.50 -15.18 13.83
C ILE A 144 14.59 -14.76 12.69
N GLY A 145 13.84 -15.72 12.15
CA GLY A 145 12.92 -15.49 11.05
C GLY A 145 11.47 -15.25 11.49
N VAL A 146 10.64 -14.94 10.50
CA VAL A 146 9.19 -14.98 10.63
C VAL A 146 8.73 -16.45 10.65
N ARG A 147 7.75 -16.76 11.48
CA ARG A 147 7.14 -18.10 11.58
C ARG A 147 6.35 -18.41 10.29
N PRO A 148 6.23 -19.68 9.86
CA PRO A 148 5.28 -20.04 8.81
C PRO A 148 3.86 -19.53 9.10
N GLY A 149 3.30 -18.76 8.16
CA GLY A 149 1.98 -18.11 8.30
C GLY A 149 1.97 -16.86 9.19
N GLY A 150 3.12 -16.43 9.71
CA GLY A 150 3.30 -15.14 10.36
C GLY A 150 3.62 -14.04 9.36
N HIS A 151 3.33 -12.79 9.73
CA HIS A 151 3.61 -11.61 8.93
C HIS A 151 4.21 -10.51 9.80
N VAL A 152 5.14 -9.75 9.21
CA VAL A 152 5.63 -8.48 9.76
C VAL A 152 5.18 -7.36 8.83
N THR A 153 4.78 -6.24 9.40
CA THR A 153 4.37 -5.07 8.62
C THR A 153 5.55 -4.12 8.52
N VAL A 154 5.93 -3.81 7.28
CA VAL A 154 6.99 -2.88 6.92
C VAL A 154 6.34 -1.55 6.58
N PHE A 155 6.80 -0.47 7.19
CA PHE A 155 6.42 0.90 6.87
C PHE A 155 7.63 1.65 6.33
N LEU A 156 7.50 2.26 5.15
CA LEU A 156 8.54 3.10 4.54
C LEU A 156 7.95 4.49 4.23
N ARG A 157 8.68 5.54 4.61
CA ARG A 157 8.35 6.92 4.24
C ARG A 157 8.81 7.18 2.82
N GLY A 158 7.93 7.69 1.97
CA GLY A 158 8.28 8.15 0.63
C GLY A 158 8.99 9.50 0.66
N THR A 159 9.71 9.83 -0.42
CA THR A 159 10.43 11.11 -0.52
C THR A 159 9.56 12.25 -1.05
N GLY A 160 8.31 11.93 -1.44
CA GLY A 160 7.39 12.85 -2.11
C GLY A 160 7.48 12.81 -3.64
N ALA A 161 8.22 11.84 -4.20
CA ALA A 161 8.26 11.62 -5.64
C ALA A 161 6.86 11.31 -6.19
N SER A 162 6.54 11.87 -7.37
CA SER A 162 5.27 11.64 -8.03
C SER A 162 5.25 10.31 -8.79
N GLY A 163 4.14 9.60 -8.68
CA GLY A 163 3.87 8.36 -9.43
C GLY A 163 3.45 7.22 -8.51
N LYS A 164 3.31 6.02 -9.09
CA LYS A 164 2.90 4.83 -8.33
C LYS A 164 4.12 4.21 -7.64
N THR A 165 4.06 4.09 -6.32
CA THR A 165 5.11 3.43 -5.52
C THR A 165 4.64 2.08 -4.98
N VAL A 166 5.60 1.16 -4.85
CA VAL A 166 5.43 -0.15 -4.20
C VAL A 166 6.63 -0.43 -3.29
N ILE A 167 6.43 -1.18 -2.23
CA ILE A 167 7.51 -1.74 -1.43
C ILE A 167 7.99 -3.01 -2.12
N ASP A 168 9.27 -3.03 -2.47
CA ASP A 168 9.97 -4.22 -2.96
C ASP A 168 10.78 -4.83 -1.82
N ARG A 169 10.82 -6.16 -1.80
CA ARG A 169 11.62 -6.96 -0.89
C ARG A 169 12.73 -7.67 -1.66
N PHE A 170 13.97 -7.57 -1.20
CA PHE A 170 15.10 -8.34 -1.71
C PHE A 170 15.28 -9.63 -0.91
N SER A 171 15.06 -10.78 -1.54
CA SER A 171 15.24 -12.08 -0.92
C SER A 171 15.73 -13.10 -1.95
N ALA A 172 16.67 -13.97 -1.55
CA ALA A 172 17.27 -14.97 -2.42
C ALA A 172 17.82 -14.39 -3.75
N GLY A 173 18.47 -13.23 -3.69
CA GLY A 173 19.11 -12.60 -4.85
C GLY A 173 18.17 -11.88 -5.81
N ARG A 174 16.89 -11.72 -5.47
CA ARG A 174 15.89 -11.06 -6.33
C ARG A 174 15.02 -10.08 -5.55
N TRP A 175 14.63 -9.01 -6.22
CA TRP A 175 13.60 -8.10 -5.75
C TRP A 175 12.21 -8.61 -6.15
N SER A 176 11.25 -8.48 -5.25
CA SER A 176 9.85 -8.80 -5.49
C SER A 176 8.95 -7.74 -4.87
N ALA A 177 8.06 -7.17 -5.67
CA ALA A 177 7.04 -6.24 -5.19
C ALA A 177 6.07 -6.91 -4.22
N LEU A 178 5.77 -6.22 -3.13
CA LEU A 178 4.77 -6.61 -2.14
C LEU A 178 3.47 -5.82 -2.36
N PRO A 179 2.30 -6.40 -2.02
CA PRO A 179 1.05 -5.65 -1.93
C PRO A 179 1.22 -4.46 -0.99
N THR A 180 1.22 -3.26 -1.55
CA THR A 180 1.53 -2.02 -0.83
C THR A 180 0.27 -1.18 -0.69
N VAL A 181 0.01 -0.69 0.52
CA VAL A 181 -1.03 0.29 0.82
C VAL A 181 -0.41 1.60 1.28
N MET A 182 -1.14 2.71 1.16
CA MET A 182 -0.71 4.03 1.58
C MET A 182 -1.58 4.47 2.76
N PRO A 183 -1.18 4.19 4.02
CA PRO A 183 -1.99 4.50 5.20
C PRO A 183 -2.21 6.01 5.42
N GLY A 184 -1.43 6.88 4.76
CA GLY A 184 -1.52 8.34 4.86
C GLY A 184 -0.15 8.97 5.12
N ALA A 185 -0.09 10.31 5.15
CA ALA A 185 1.08 11.09 5.56
C ALA A 185 2.42 10.75 4.84
N GLY A 186 2.36 10.26 3.60
CA GLY A 186 3.55 9.89 2.83
C GLY A 186 4.19 8.56 3.23
N PHE A 187 3.53 7.76 4.06
CA PHE A 187 3.96 6.40 4.38
C PHE A 187 3.33 5.37 3.44
N HIS A 188 4.10 4.32 3.19
CA HIS A 188 3.71 3.12 2.49
C HIS A 188 3.88 1.93 3.43
N SER A 189 2.94 0.99 3.40
CA SER A 189 3.05 -0.23 4.19
C SER A 189 2.78 -1.49 3.38
N ALA A 190 3.45 -2.57 3.77
CA ALA A 190 3.29 -3.89 3.19
C ALA A 190 3.57 -4.97 4.23
N ASP A 191 2.83 -6.07 4.17
CA ASP A 191 3.11 -7.25 4.97
C ASP A 191 4.14 -8.15 4.27
N SER A 192 5.06 -8.70 5.05
CA SER A 192 6.08 -9.64 4.59
C SER A 192 6.10 -10.88 5.48
N ASP A 193 6.21 -12.05 4.84
CA ASP A 193 6.48 -13.33 5.51
C ASP A 193 7.98 -13.57 5.75
N GLN A 194 8.82 -12.56 5.51
CA GLN A 194 10.28 -12.63 5.64
C GLN A 194 10.85 -11.33 6.20
N LEU A 195 11.95 -11.46 6.93
CA LEU A 195 12.86 -10.36 7.26
C LEU A 195 13.92 -10.29 6.16
N ALA A 196 14.19 -9.10 5.64
CA ALA A 196 14.90 -8.89 4.39
C ALA A 196 15.39 -7.44 4.26
N ASP A 197 15.93 -7.11 3.08
CA ASP A 197 16.13 -5.72 2.67
C ASP A 197 14.88 -5.24 1.94
N PHE A 198 14.39 -4.06 2.31
CA PHE A 198 13.17 -3.47 1.77
C PHE A 198 13.48 -2.10 1.17
N ALA A 199 12.81 -1.79 0.07
CA ALA A 199 12.94 -0.51 -0.61
C ALA A 199 11.59 -0.03 -1.09
N LEU A 200 11.34 1.27 -1.03
CA LEU A 200 10.23 1.87 -1.75
C LEU A 200 10.68 2.14 -3.19
N VAL A 201 9.86 1.76 -4.16
CA VAL A 201 10.18 1.76 -5.58
C VAL A 201 9.09 2.50 -6.33
N LEU A 202 9.49 3.53 -7.06
CA LEU A 202 8.65 4.20 -8.04
C LEU A 202 8.58 3.33 -9.30
N LEU A 203 7.40 2.81 -9.58
CA LEU A 203 7.15 2.04 -10.79
C LEU A 203 7.20 2.95 -12.02
N PRO A 204 7.73 2.45 -13.15
CA PRO A 204 7.58 3.15 -14.42
C PRO A 204 6.09 3.32 -14.71
N ASP A 205 5.72 4.49 -15.24
CA ASP A 205 4.35 4.73 -15.70
C ASP A 205 4.01 3.65 -16.73
N SER A 206 3.15 2.70 -16.35
CA SER A 206 2.53 1.82 -17.32
C SER A 206 1.73 2.73 -18.24
N SER A 207 1.96 2.65 -19.55
CA SER A 207 1.17 3.31 -20.60
C SER A 207 -0.26 2.74 -20.66
N GLY A 208 -0.97 2.79 -19.54
CA GLY A 208 -2.38 2.50 -19.46
C GLY A 208 -3.15 3.53 -20.28
N LEU A 209 -4.23 3.07 -20.93
CA LEU A 209 -5.15 3.90 -21.68
C LEU A 209 -5.45 5.17 -20.88
N SER A 210 -5.11 6.32 -21.47
CA SER A 210 -5.22 7.62 -20.81
C SER A 210 -6.64 7.83 -20.26
N GLY A 211 -6.79 8.66 -19.22
CA GLY A 211 -8.09 8.92 -18.61
C GLY A 211 -9.18 9.33 -19.62
N GLY A 212 -8.79 10.00 -20.70
CA GLY A 212 -9.67 10.34 -21.82
C GLY A 212 -10.21 9.11 -22.57
N VAL A 213 -9.40 8.06 -22.73
CA VAL A 213 -9.85 6.81 -23.37
C VAL A 213 -10.77 6.01 -22.45
N ARG A 214 -10.51 6.00 -21.14
CA ARG A 214 -11.43 5.37 -20.16
C ARG A 214 -12.78 6.08 -20.12
N ALA A 215 -12.78 7.42 -20.17
CA ALA A 215 -14.00 8.22 -20.26
C ALA A 215 -14.74 7.98 -21.59
N ALA A 216 -14.03 7.89 -22.72
CA ALA A 216 -14.63 7.60 -24.01
C ALA A 216 -15.31 6.22 -24.04
N ILE A 217 -14.68 5.19 -23.45
CA ILE A 217 -15.27 3.85 -23.33
C ILE A 217 -16.52 3.90 -22.44
N ALA A 218 -16.47 4.60 -21.30
CA ALA A 218 -17.64 4.74 -20.41
C ALA A 218 -18.82 5.43 -21.13
N VAL A 219 -18.56 6.52 -21.87
CA VAL A 219 -19.58 7.21 -22.68
C VAL A 219 -20.14 6.29 -23.77
N ALA A 220 -19.29 5.55 -24.47
CA ALA A 220 -19.71 4.61 -25.50
C ALA A 220 -20.63 3.51 -24.94
N VAL A 221 -20.31 2.96 -23.76
CA VAL A 221 -21.16 1.97 -23.07
C VAL A 221 -22.51 2.58 -22.68
N VAL A 222 -22.53 3.80 -22.12
CA VAL A 222 -23.78 4.48 -21.75
C VAL A 222 -24.66 4.73 -22.99
N LEU A 223 -24.08 5.21 -24.09
CA LEU A 223 -24.82 5.42 -25.34
C LEU A 223 -25.36 4.12 -25.94
N ALA A 224 -24.59 3.03 -25.87
CA ALA A 224 -25.02 1.72 -26.32
C ALA A 224 -26.21 1.20 -25.48
N VAL A 225 -26.17 1.37 -24.16
CA VAL A 225 -27.27 0.99 -23.25
C VAL A 225 -28.52 1.84 -23.53
N ILE A 226 -28.38 3.15 -23.72
CA ILE A 226 -29.50 4.04 -24.09
C ILE A 226 -30.10 3.62 -25.43
N GLY A 227 -29.27 3.33 -26.44
CA GLY A 227 -29.72 2.83 -27.74
C GLY A 227 -30.53 1.53 -27.62
N LEU A 228 -30.02 0.56 -26.85
CA LEU A 228 -30.70 -0.71 -26.57
C LEU A 228 -32.04 -0.52 -25.86
N LEU A 229 -32.12 0.39 -24.87
CA LEU A 229 -33.34 0.72 -24.17
C LEU A 229 -34.38 1.37 -25.10
N LEU A 230 -33.95 2.29 -25.97
CA LEU A 230 -34.83 2.93 -26.95
C LEU A 230 -35.39 1.91 -27.96
N VAL A 231 -34.57 0.95 -28.41
CA VAL A 231 -35.02 -0.15 -29.28
C VAL A 231 -36.02 -1.05 -28.56
N ALA A 232 -35.73 -1.45 -27.32
CA ALA A 232 -36.64 -2.28 -26.52
C ALA A 232 -37.99 -1.60 -26.28
N VAL A 233 -38.00 -0.29 -25.96
CA VAL A 233 -39.24 0.50 -25.81
C VAL A 233 -40.03 0.56 -27.13
N ARG A 234 -39.35 0.67 -28.27
CA ARG A 234 -39.99 0.72 -29.59
C ARG A 234 -40.61 -0.62 -29.99
N LEU A 235 -39.95 -1.73 -29.66
CA LEU A 235 -40.45 -3.09 -29.88
C LEU A 235 -41.63 -3.44 -28.97
N LEU A 236 -41.67 -2.90 -27.75
CA LEU A 236 -42.78 -3.08 -26.80
C LEU A 236 -44.03 -2.23 -27.09
N ARG A 237 -43.92 -1.25 -28.00
CA ARG A 237 -45.02 -0.35 -28.41
C ARG A 237 -45.68 -0.74 -29.74
N ARG A 238 -45.16 -1.76 -30.43
CA ARG A 238 -45.81 -2.42 -31.57
C ARG A 238 -46.64 -3.58 -31.08
#